data_AF-A0A932DAM9-F1
#
_entry.id   AF-A0A932DAM9-F1
#
_cell.length_a   1.000
_cell.length_b   1.000
_cell.length_c   1.000
_cell.angle_alpha   90.00
_cell.angle_beta   90.00
_cell.angle_gamma   90.00
#
_symmetry.space_group_name_H-M   'P 1'
#
loop_
_entity.id
_entity.type
_entity.pdbx_description
1 polymer ?
#
loop_
_entity_poly.entity_id
_entity_poly.type
_entity_poly.pdbx_seq_one_letter_code
_entity_poly.pdbx_strand_id
1 'polypeptide(L)'
;MNQPRKNSTFNRRQQYLRAIATVAALITGVQGRAASFTWDAGGDGFLYNDGANWSTDTVPSNSAATELVLGDGAGGVTGEQLIFMETARLVGKIRFAADSDATYSLEDLGGRISISAGSFGGVGIRNDASALRSINVAITIPGSGVSQTWDAASGDLGINGTVNLNSNTVTVDGANNTTVGGVVSGAGGLAKTGAGSLSLSGANTFAGGLAISGGTAILGADAAPGSGSITLSGGTLQASGNRTISNPVSIGGGGGTVGGSAQLTLSGLISGGALTKSGSGVLTIGGDNNTFSTLNVNGGTTVLDSSAGNALADSAAVNFNGGTLDVRQNETAGVLTLASGSSTLALELGAGRTLTFSSLVLAGGTLAVTGHGGGFGVASTDNKLFVTADLGSGFIDEVSFTGVGSRAIQLDSGELVPVPEPTAIASAFGLLGFALWRFRAKRNQAAA
;
A
#
# COMPACT_ATOMS: atom_id res chain seq x y z
N MET A 1 -16.73 -85.04 30.33
CA MET A 1 -16.25 -84.22 31.46
C MET A 1 -15.84 -82.86 30.91
N ASN A 2 -16.27 -81.80 31.58
CA ASN A 2 -16.44 -80.42 31.10
C ASN A 2 -15.27 -79.76 30.34
N GLN A 3 -15.58 -79.12 29.21
CA GLN A 3 -14.75 -78.03 28.68
C GLN A 3 -15.04 -76.74 29.47
N PRO A 4 -14.01 -75.94 29.81
CA PRO A 4 -14.20 -74.73 30.60
C PRO A 4 -14.85 -73.63 29.75
N ARG A 5 -15.99 -73.12 30.23
CA ARG A 5 -16.64 -71.90 29.71
C ARG A 5 -15.69 -70.71 29.95
N LYS A 6 -14.89 -70.33 28.94
CA LYS A 6 -14.09 -69.09 28.99
C LYS A 6 -15.04 -67.89 29.07
N ASN A 7 -15.02 -67.25 30.25
CA ASN A 7 -15.63 -65.98 30.64
C ASN A 7 -15.96 -65.00 29.49
N SER A 8 -17.17 -65.11 28.93
CA SER A 8 -17.75 -64.14 27.99
C SER A 8 -17.90 -62.74 28.61
N THR A 9 -18.00 -62.68 29.94
CA THR A 9 -18.11 -61.45 30.74
C THR A 9 -16.83 -60.62 30.73
N PHE A 10 -15.65 -61.25 30.64
CA PHE A 10 -14.36 -60.56 30.60
C PHE A 10 -14.14 -59.88 29.24
N ASN A 11 -14.49 -60.58 28.14
CA ASN A 11 -14.44 -60.02 26.79
C ASN A 11 -15.45 -58.88 26.60
N ARG A 12 -16.66 -58.99 27.18
CA ARG A 12 -17.62 -57.87 27.17
C ARG A 12 -17.09 -56.66 27.93
N ARG A 13 -16.51 -56.82 29.13
CA ARG A 13 -15.92 -55.70 29.88
C ARG A 13 -14.78 -55.01 29.14
N GLN A 14 -13.88 -55.77 28.50
CA GLN A 14 -12.82 -55.23 27.65
C GLN A 14 -13.38 -54.48 26.43
N GLN A 15 -14.45 -54.98 25.81
CA GLN A 15 -15.14 -54.28 24.72
C GLN A 15 -15.86 -53.01 25.18
N TYR A 16 -16.50 -53.02 26.36
CA TYR A 16 -17.12 -51.82 26.95
C TYR A 16 -16.07 -50.79 27.37
N LEU A 17 -14.93 -51.20 27.93
CA LEU A 17 -13.82 -50.29 28.26
C LEU A 17 -13.20 -49.66 27.01
N ARG A 18 -13.04 -50.43 25.93
CA ARG A 18 -12.59 -49.89 24.63
C ARG A 18 -13.64 -48.96 24.01
N ALA A 19 -14.92 -49.31 24.08
CA ALA A 19 -16.01 -48.46 23.59
C ALA A 19 -16.12 -47.16 24.43
N ILE A 20 -15.95 -47.21 25.74
CA ILE A 20 -15.93 -46.03 26.62
C ILE A 20 -14.68 -45.18 26.34
N ALA A 21 -13.52 -45.76 26.05
CA ALA A 21 -12.33 -45.02 25.66
C ALA A 21 -12.48 -44.37 24.27
N THR A 22 -13.06 -45.07 23.29
CA THR A 22 -13.39 -44.54 21.96
C THR A 22 -14.47 -43.45 22.04
N VAL A 23 -15.46 -43.61 22.92
CA VAL A 23 -16.51 -42.61 23.16
C VAL A 23 -15.98 -41.44 24.00
N ALA A 24 -15.03 -41.63 24.90
CA ALA A 24 -14.33 -40.52 25.58
C ALA A 24 -13.46 -39.70 24.59
N ALA A 25 -12.85 -40.36 23.60
CA ALA A 25 -12.16 -39.70 22.49
C ALA A 25 -13.13 -39.01 21.51
N LEU A 26 -14.38 -39.47 21.40
CA LEU A 26 -15.42 -38.84 20.58
C LEU A 26 -16.20 -37.72 21.32
N ILE A 27 -16.32 -37.81 22.66
CA ILE A 27 -17.00 -36.85 23.54
C ILE A 27 -16.04 -35.71 23.94
N THR A 28 -14.73 -35.94 23.87
CA THR A 28 -13.77 -34.83 23.84
C THR A 28 -13.68 -34.24 22.44
N GLY A 29 -14.78 -33.59 22.03
CA GLY A 29 -14.69 -32.36 21.22
C GLY A 29 -13.98 -31.25 21.99
N VAL A 30 -12.87 -31.57 22.67
CA VAL A 30 -11.93 -30.60 23.22
C VAL A 30 -11.21 -30.11 21.98
N GLN A 31 -11.68 -28.99 21.42
CA GLN A 31 -10.76 -27.98 20.90
C GLN A 31 -9.59 -27.98 21.87
N GLY A 32 -8.44 -28.54 21.46
CA GLY A 32 -7.28 -28.72 22.33
C GLY A 32 -7.10 -27.45 23.14
N ARG A 33 -7.11 -27.53 24.47
CA ARG A 33 -6.88 -26.33 25.28
C ARG A 33 -5.60 -25.69 24.77
N ALA A 34 -5.67 -24.40 24.45
CA ALA A 34 -4.53 -23.61 24.05
C ALA A 34 -3.37 -23.85 25.05
N ALA A 35 -2.21 -24.25 24.55
CA ALA A 35 -1.02 -24.52 25.33
C ALA A 35 0.13 -23.65 24.82
N SER A 36 0.80 -22.95 25.73
CA SER A 36 1.92 -22.08 25.42
C SER A 36 3.22 -22.76 25.87
N PHE A 37 4.22 -22.75 25.00
CA PHE A 37 5.54 -23.32 25.24
C PHE A 37 6.56 -22.21 25.10
N THR A 38 7.34 -21.98 26.16
CA THR A 38 8.35 -20.91 26.18
C THR A 38 9.72 -21.49 25.90
N TRP A 39 10.44 -20.92 24.93
CA TRP A 39 11.84 -21.29 24.69
C TRP A 39 12.71 -20.78 25.84
N ASP A 40 13.38 -21.70 26.53
CA ASP A 40 14.24 -21.41 27.68
C ASP A 40 15.69 -21.87 27.50
N ALA A 41 16.02 -22.52 26.37
CA ALA A 41 17.35 -23.02 26.05
C ALA A 41 17.93 -23.95 27.13
N GLY A 42 17.10 -24.76 27.79
CA GLY A 42 17.54 -25.67 28.85
C GLY A 42 18.38 -26.88 28.39
N GLY A 43 18.43 -27.20 27.09
CA GLY A 43 19.21 -28.29 26.52
C GLY A 43 20.59 -27.88 26.00
N ASP A 44 21.39 -28.86 25.58
CA ASP A 44 22.78 -28.66 25.07
C ASP A 44 22.83 -28.12 23.62
N GLY A 45 21.73 -27.58 23.09
CA GLY A 45 21.66 -27.17 21.70
C GLY A 45 20.45 -26.30 21.33
N PHE A 46 20.29 -26.09 20.03
CA PHE A 46 19.41 -25.08 19.44
C PHE A 46 18.27 -25.67 18.59
N LEU A 47 18.04 -26.98 18.72
CA LEU A 47 17.04 -27.69 17.93
C LEU A 47 15.64 -27.51 18.53
N TYR A 48 14.66 -27.17 17.69
CA TYR A 48 13.25 -27.11 18.09
C TYR A 48 12.75 -28.43 18.69
N ASN A 49 13.24 -29.55 18.15
CA ASN A 49 12.79 -30.90 18.48
C ASN A 49 13.39 -31.43 19.80
N ASP A 50 14.28 -30.69 20.45
CA ASP A 50 14.78 -31.03 21.78
C ASP A 50 13.81 -30.48 22.84
N GLY A 51 13.14 -31.40 23.56
CA GLY A 51 12.16 -31.04 24.58
C GLY A 51 12.78 -30.24 25.74
N ALA A 52 14.07 -30.42 26.02
CA ALA A 52 14.78 -29.72 27.09
C ALA A 52 14.96 -28.22 26.82
N ASN A 53 14.73 -27.75 25.58
CA ASN A 53 14.79 -26.33 25.23
C ASN A 53 13.48 -25.57 25.44
N TRP A 54 12.49 -26.22 26.04
CA TRP A 54 11.16 -25.68 26.27
C TRP A 54 10.77 -25.78 27.74
N SER A 55 10.05 -24.78 28.24
CA SER A 55 9.64 -24.62 29.64
C SER A 55 8.84 -25.77 30.27
N THR A 56 8.41 -26.73 29.46
CA THR A 56 7.67 -27.93 29.89
C THR A 56 8.49 -29.21 29.76
N ASP A 57 9.81 -29.11 29.50
CA ASP A 57 10.72 -30.21 29.17
C ASP A 57 10.16 -31.17 28.10
N THR A 58 9.35 -30.63 27.19
CA THR A 58 8.62 -31.38 26.20
C THR A 58 8.50 -30.59 24.91
N VAL A 59 8.63 -31.31 23.78
CA VAL A 59 8.52 -30.70 22.45
C VAL A 59 7.11 -30.12 22.26
N PRO A 60 6.97 -28.86 21.81
CA PRO A 60 5.68 -28.24 21.60
C PRO A 60 4.81 -29.06 20.64
N SER A 61 3.54 -29.19 20.98
CA SER A 61 2.63 -30.03 20.24
C SER A 61 2.42 -29.53 18.80
N ASN A 62 2.31 -30.44 17.84
CA ASN A 62 2.10 -30.12 16.43
C ASN A 62 0.62 -29.80 16.16
N SER A 63 0.14 -28.64 16.62
CA SER A 63 -1.28 -28.31 16.72
C SER A 63 -1.56 -26.82 16.59
N ALA A 64 -2.72 -26.47 16.01
CA ALA A 64 -3.22 -25.09 15.97
C ALA A 64 -3.60 -24.54 17.36
N ALA A 65 -3.57 -25.38 18.40
CA ALA A 65 -3.72 -24.98 19.80
C ALA A 65 -2.37 -24.67 20.49
N THR A 66 -1.25 -24.70 19.78
CA THR A 66 0.09 -24.41 20.32
C THR A 66 0.46 -22.95 20.11
N GLU A 67 0.85 -22.24 21.17
CA GLU A 67 1.57 -20.98 21.10
C GLU A 67 3.06 -21.24 21.36
N LEU A 68 3.92 -20.74 20.45
CA LEU A 68 5.35 -20.65 20.70
C LEU A 68 5.65 -19.27 21.28
N VAL A 69 6.25 -19.24 22.46
CA VAL A 69 6.73 -18.02 23.11
C VAL A 69 8.25 -18.01 23.04
N LEU A 70 8.79 -17.02 22.35
CA LEU A 70 10.24 -16.81 22.21
C LEU A 70 10.61 -15.58 23.07
N GLY A 71 11.27 -15.81 24.19
CA GLY A 71 11.48 -14.81 25.25
C GLY A 71 10.72 -15.16 26.53
N ASP A 72 10.87 -14.34 27.58
CA ASP A 72 10.26 -14.45 28.93
C ASP A 72 10.40 -15.78 29.73
N GLY A 73 11.20 -16.76 29.29
CA GLY A 73 11.53 -17.99 30.05
C GLY A 73 12.67 -17.81 31.07
N ALA A 74 12.32 -17.85 32.36
CA ALA A 74 13.21 -17.94 33.54
C ALA A 74 14.45 -17.01 33.58
N GLY A 75 14.38 -15.79 33.04
CA GLY A 75 15.32 -14.70 33.35
C GLY A 75 16.83 -14.95 33.09
N GLY A 76 17.20 -15.98 32.33
CA GLY A 76 18.60 -16.41 32.19
C GLY A 76 19.11 -16.60 30.75
N VAL A 77 18.23 -16.59 29.75
CA VAL A 77 18.65 -16.70 28.35
C VAL A 77 19.28 -15.37 27.93
N THR A 78 20.54 -15.42 27.49
CA THR A 78 21.30 -14.25 27.02
C THR A 78 21.88 -14.52 25.63
N GLY A 79 22.21 -13.46 24.91
CA GLY A 79 22.86 -13.57 23.59
C GLY A 79 21.92 -14.06 22.48
N GLU A 80 22.51 -14.47 21.36
CA GLU A 80 21.77 -14.89 20.17
C GLU A 80 21.27 -16.33 20.27
N GLN A 81 19.98 -16.50 20.04
CA GLN A 81 19.25 -17.76 20.05
C GLN A 81 18.74 -18.04 18.63
N LEU A 82 19.45 -18.91 17.93
CA LEU A 82 19.02 -19.45 16.65
C LEU A 82 18.23 -20.72 16.94
N ILE A 83 16.96 -20.79 16.54
CA ILE A 83 16.11 -21.96 16.81
C ILE A 83 15.93 -22.70 15.50
N PHE A 84 16.60 -23.84 15.36
CA PHE A 84 16.63 -24.58 14.12
C PHE A 84 15.43 -25.54 13.99
N MET A 85 14.70 -25.40 12.88
CA MET A 85 13.53 -26.20 12.54
C MET A 85 13.90 -27.27 11.51
N GLU A 86 13.88 -28.55 11.92
CA GLU A 86 14.23 -29.69 11.05
C GLU A 86 13.01 -30.34 10.40
N THR A 87 11.81 -30.09 10.92
CA THR A 87 10.57 -30.76 10.49
C THR A 87 9.42 -29.76 10.41
N ALA A 88 8.40 -30.09 9.62
CA ALA A 88 7.23 -29.25 9.50
C ALA A 88 6.44 -29.20 10.82
N ARG A 89 6.07 -28.00 11.27
CA ARG A 89 5.31 -27.76 12.50
C ARG A 89 4.05 -26.94 12.22
N LEU A 90 2.94 -27.32 12.85
CA LEU A 90 1.69 -26.60 12.92
C LEU A 90 1.60 -25.95 14.29
N VAL A 91 1.37 -24.64 14.29
CA VAL A 91 1.18 -23.83 15.50
C VAL A 91 -0.03 -22.92 15.32
N GLY A 92 -0.58 -22.46 16.44
CA GLY A 92 -1.63 -21.46 16.49
C GLY A 92 -1.10 -20.03 16.46
N LYS A 93 0.01 -19.80 17.17
CA LYS A 93 0.59 -18.47 17.38
C LYS A 93 2.09 -18.55 17.63
N ILE A 94 2.81 -17.52 17.18
CA ILE A 94 4.19 -17.23 17.57
C ILE A 94 4.19 -15.85 18.24
N ARG A 95 4.73 -15.77 19.45
CA ARG A 95 4.92 -14.52 20.18
C ARG A 95 6.39 -14.36 20.53
N PHE A 96 7.02 -13.31 20.04
CA PHE A 96 8.26 -12.83 20.64
C PHE A 96 7.88 -11.99 21.85
N ALA A 97 8.17 -12.49 23.04
CA ALA A 97 7.84 -11.80 24.28
C ALA A 97 8.64 -10.51 24.45
N ALA A 98 8.15 -9.62 25.31
CA ALA A 98 8.89 -8.42 25.70
C ALA A 98 10.27 -8.77 26.24
N ASP A 99 11.22 -7.86 26.04
CA ASP A 99 12.65 -8.15 26.08
C ASP A 99 13.13 -8.89 27.34
N SER A 100 13.78 -10.03 27.10
CA SER A 100 14.92 -10.56 27.86
C SER A 100 16.21 -10.09 27.19
N ASP A 101 17.39 -10.26 27.82
CA ASP A 101 18.71 -9.89 27.26
C ASP A 101 19.14 -10.72 26.01
N ALA A 102 18.23 -11.49 25.40
CA ALA A 102 18.49 -12.38 24.28
C ALA A 102 17.85 -11.92 22.96
N THR A 103 18.43 -12.38 21.87
CA THR A 103 17.86 -12.25 20.52
C THR A 103 17.37 -13.58 19.98
N TYR A 104 16.19 -13.61 19.37
CA TYR A 104 15.57 -14.85 18.88
C TYR A 104 15.34 -14.79 17.38
N SER A 105 15.76 -15.85 16.69
CA SER A 105 15.49 -16.07 15.26
C SER A 105 15.08 -17.53 15.02
N LEU A 106 14.05 -17.74 14.21
CA LEU A 106 13.64 -19.07 13.76
C LEU A 106 14.35 -19.42 12.45
N GLU A 107 15.19 -20.45 12.46
CA GLU A 107 16.08 -20.82 11.35
C GLU A 107 15.66 -22.11 10.64
N ASP A 108 15.91 -22.16 9.34
CA ASP A 108 15.51 -23.27 8.46
C ASP A 108 16.61 -24.33 8.31
N LEU A 109 16.31 -25.58 8.68
CA LEU A 109 17.10 -26.79 8.35
C LEU A 109 16.27 -27.78 7.51
N GLY A 110 15.36 -27.30 6.67
CA GLY A 110 14.40 -28.09 5.90
C GLY A 110 13.00 -28.15 6.54
N GLY A 111 12.79 -27.38 7.61
CA GLY A 111 11.52 -27.25 8.31
C GLY A 111 10.62 -26.20 7.67
N ARG A 112 9.32 -26.24 8.02
CA ARG A 112 8.36 -25.19 7.67
C ARG A 112 7.41 -24.98 8.83
N ILE A 113 6.91 -23.77 9.01
CA ILE A 113 5.86 -23.51 10.00
C ILE A 113 4.54 -23.27 9.27
N SER A 114 3.56 -24.10 9.58
CA SER A 114 2.16 -23.82 9.32
C SER A 114 1.59 -23.06 10.51
N ILE A 115 1.03 -21.88 10.28
CA ILE A 115 0.34 -21.13 11.34
C ILE A 115 -1.14 -21.13 11.00
N SER A 116 -2.00 -21.60 11.89
CA SER A 116 -3.45 -21.57 11.72
C SER A 116 -4.05 -20.76 12.86
N ALA A 117 -4.82 -19.72 12.57
CA ALA A 117 -5.39 -18.79 13.56
C ALA A 117 -6.23 -19.46 14.68
N GLY A 118 -6.61 -20.73 14.53
CA GLY A 118 -6.96 -21.66 15.62
C GLY A 118 -7.79 -21.06 16.76
N SER A 119 -7.45 -21.42 18.00
CA SER A 119 -8.16 -21.00 19.23
C SER A 119 -7.66 -19.66 19.82
N PHE A 120 -6.70 -18.98 19.18
CA PHE A 120 -6.02 -17.79 19.73
C PHE A 120 -6.58 -16.45 19.23
N GLY A 121 -7.71 -16.44 18.52
CA GLY A 121 -8.42 -15.20 18.19
C GLY A 121 -7.78 -14.36 17.07
N GLY A 122 -7.02 -14.98 16.17
CA GLY A 122 -6.56 -14.35 14.92
C GLY A 122 -5.13 -13.81 14.91
N VAL A 123 -4.48 -13.57 16.06
CA VAL A 123 -3.06 -13.15 16.07
C VAL A 123 -2.16 -14.36 15.83
N GLY A 124 -1.58 -14.44 14.62
CA GLY A 124 -0.69 -15.53 14.22
C GLY A 124 0.77 -15.28 14.62
N ILE A 125 1.25 -14.04 14.47
CA ILE A 125 2.62 -13.65 14.81
C ILE A 125 2.58 -12.31 15.53
N ARG A 126 3.32 -12.18 16.63
CA ARG A 126 3.38 -10.94 17.41
C ARG A 126 4.80 -10.67 17.91
N ASN A 127 5.27 -9.44 17.73
CA ASN A 127 6.50 -8.96 18.35
C ASN A 127 6.21 -7.96 19.48
N ASP A 128 6.30 -8.42 20.73
CA ASP A 128 6.23 -7.60 21.94
C ASP A 128 7.62 -7.13 22.43
N ALA A 129 8.70 -7.57 21.79
CA ALA A 129 10.06 -7.09 22.04
C ALA A 129 10.28 -5.73 21.37
N SER A 130 11.12 -4.87 21.96
CA SER A 130 11.49 -3.59 21.34
C SER A 130 12.50 -3.76 20.19
N ALA A 131 13.25 -4.86 20.20
CA ALA A 131 14.18 -5.22 19.15
C ALA A 131 13.48 -5.81 17.91
N LEU A 132 14.18 -5.77 16.77
CA LEU A 132 13.81 -6.52 15.58
C LEU A 132 13.80 -8.02 15.89
N ARG A 133 12.74 -8.71 15.45
CA ARG A 133 12.64 -10.18 15.53
C ARG A 133 12.42 -10.79 14.16
N SER A 134 13.09 -11.90 13.89
CA SER A 134 13.11 -12.51 12.55
C SER A 134 12.57 -13.93 12.54
N ILE A 135 11.87 -14.27 11.46
CA ILE A 135 11.44 -15.62 11.12
C ILE A 135 12.02 -15.93 9.73
N ASN A 136 13.02 -16.81 9.69
CA ASN A 136 13.74 -17.17 8.46
C ASN A 136 13.23 -18.47 7.83
N VAL A 137 12.39 -19.21 8.56
CA VAL A 137 11.71 -20.42 8.06
C VAL A 137 10.54 -20.11 7.13
N ALA A 138 10.27 -21.01 6.19
CA ALA A 138 9.09 -20.93 5.34
C ALA A 138 7.79 -20.99 6.16
N ILE A 139 6.86 -20.07 5.89
CA ILE A 139 5.54 -19.99 6.53
C ILE A 139 4.46 -20.46 5.56
N THR A 140 3.54 -21.28 6.04
CA THR A 140 2.31 -21.64 5.34
C THR A 140 1.12 -21.23 6.19
N ILE A 141 0.14 -20.57 5.60
CA ILE A 141 -1.15 -20.27 6.23
C ILE A 141 -2.14 -21.32 5.70
N PRO A 142 -2.50 -22.37 6.45
CA PRO A 142 -3.37 -23.43 5.96
C PRO A 142 -4.70 -22.86 5.48
N GLY A 143 -5.28 -23.43 4.43
CA GLY A 143 -6.55 -22.98 3.82
C GLY A 143 -7.79 -23.18 4.69
N SER A 144 -7.76 -22.79 5.97
CA SER A 144 -8.85 -22.91 6.93
C SER A 144 -9.89 -21.79 6.80
N GLY A 145 -9.64 -20.76 5.98
CA GLY A 145 -10.52 -19.61 5.80
C GLY A 145 -10.48 -18.62 6.97
N VAL A 146 -9.54 -18.79 7.91
CA VAL A 146 -9.38 -17.91 9.06
C VAL A 146 -8.22 -16.95 8.81
N SER A 147 -8.52 -15.66 8.73
CA SER A 147 -7.51 -14.61 8.60
C SER A 147 -6.57 -14.59 9.79
N GLN A 148 -5.32 -14.23 9.54
CA GLN A 148 -4.31 -14.03 10.59
C GLN A 148 -3.90 -12.57 10.69
N THR A 149 -3.43 -12.18 11.86
CA THR A 149 -2.77 -10.91 12.12
C THR A 149 -1.31 -11.14 12.47
N TRP A 150 -0.43 -10.44 11.78
CA TRP A 150 0.98 -10.26 12.12
C TRP A 150 1.15 -8.86 12.71
N ASP A 151 1.57 -8.79 13.96
CA ASP A 151 1.57 -7.55 14.73
C ASP A 151 2.98 -7.20 15.22
N ALA A 152 3.58 -6.18 14.62
CA ALA A 152 4.82 -5.55 15.07
C ALA A 152 4.53 -4.56 16.21
N ALA A 153 4.11 -5.10 17.36
CA ALA A 153 3.49 -4.32 18.42
C ALA A 153 4.46 -3.37 19.11
N SER A 154 5.67 -3.83 19.45
CA SER A 154 6.65 -3.05 20.22
C SER A 154 7.98 -2.86 19.50
N GLY A 155 8.28 -3.66 18.48
CA GLY A 155 9.48 -3.58 17.67
C GLY A 155 9.26 -4.18 16.29
N ASP A 156 10.23 -3.98 15.40
CA ASP A 156 10.12 -4.40 14.01
C ASP A 156 10.04 -5.94 13.86
N LEU A 157 9.39 -6.42 12.81
CA LEU A 157 9.23 -7.85 12.50
C LEU A 157 9.80 -8.16 11.11
N GLY A 158 10.70 -9.12 11.01
CA GLY A 158 11.27 -9.63 9.77
C GLY A 158 10.73 -11.02 9.43
N ILE A 159 10.13 -11.17 8.25
CA ILE A 159 9.67 -12.46 7.70
C ILE A 159 10.51 -12.74 6.44
N ASN A 160 11.58 -13.51 6.60
CA ASN A 160 12.58 -13.71 5.55
C ASN A 160 12.36 -15.03 4.78
N GLY A 161 11.70 -16.01 5.40
CA GLY A 161 11.27 -17.23 4.72
C GLY A 161 10.13 -16.99 3.73
N THR A 162 9.95 -17.90 2.78
CA THR A 162 8.83 -17.83 1.82
C THR A 162 7.50 -17.95 2.54
N VAL A 163 6.46 -17.27 2.05
CA VAL A 163 5.12 -17.28 2.64
C VAL A 163 4.12 -17.84 1.62
N ASN A 164 3.37 -18.87 2.00
CA ASN A 164 2.22 -19.37 1.23
C ASN A 164 0.92 -19.05 1.98
N LEU A 165 0.11 -18.14 1.42
CA LEU A 165 -1.16 -17.69 2.00
C LEU A 165 -2.31 -18.69 1.80
N ASN A 166 -2.13 -19.70 0.93
CA ASN A 166 -3.21 -20.51 0.36
C ASN A 166 -4.36 -19.60 -0.08
N SER A 167 -5.54 -19.66 0.54
CA SER A 167 -6.69 -18.82 0.20
C SER A 167 -7.02 -17.77 1.28
N ASN A 168 -6.11 -17.53 2.21
CA ASN A 168 -6.37 -16.70 3.39
C ASN A 168 -5.83 -15.28 3.22
N THR A 169 -6.39 -14.35 4.00
CA THR A 169 -5.84 -13.01 4.15
C THR A 169 -4.97 -12.95 5.40
N VAL A 170 -3.78 -12.37 5.26
CA VAL A 170 -2.93 -11.99 6.39
C VAL A 170 -3.01 -10.47 6.57
N THR A 171 -3.49 -10.05 7.73
CA THR A 171 -3.46 -8.67 8.20
C THR A 171 -2.08 -8.38 8.79
N VAL A 172 -1.43 -7.32 8.33
CA VAL A 172 -0.21 -6.76 8.91
C VAL A 172 -0.60 -5.51 9.69
N ASP A 173 -0.41 -5.58 11.00
CA ASP A 173 -0.81 -4.57 11.98
C ASP A 173 0.38 -4.13 12.84
N GLY A 174 0.11 -3.26 13.81
CA GLY A 174 1.09 -2.80 14.78
C GLY A 174 1.65 -1.41 14.51
N ALA A 175 2.34 -0.87 15.51
CA ALA A 175 2.92 0.46 15.47
C ALA A 175 4.27 0.50 14.74
N ASN A 176 4.96 -0.63 14.65
CA ASN A 176 6.31 -0.75 14.10
C ASN A 176 6.32 -1.45 12.75
N ASN A 177 7.49 -1.56 12.12
CA ASN A 177 7.60 -2.00 10.75
C ASN A 177 7.61 -3.52 10.63
N THR A 178 6.97 -4.04 9.59
CA THR A 178 7.09 -5.43 9.17
C THR A 178 7.78 -5.48 7.81
N THR A 179 8.88 -6.21 7.71
CA THR A 179 9.54 -6.52 6.44
C THR A 179 9.26 -7.96 6.06
N VAL A 180 8.72 -8.17 4.87
CA VAL A 180 8.59 -9.50 4.25
C VAL A 180 9.62 -9.59 3.14
N GLY A 181 10.73 -10.25 3.46
CA GLY A 181 11.85 -10.49 2.56
C GLY A 181 11.61 -11.64 1.59
N GLY A 182 10.94 -12.70 2.06
CA GLY A 182 10.64 -13.89 1.27
C GLY A 182 9.50 -13.68 0.27
N VAL A 183 9.45 -14.52 -0.76
CA VAL A 183 8.35 -14.51 -1.76
C VAL A 183 7.04 -14.92 -1.09
N VAL A 184 6.00 -14.11 -1.29
CA VAL A 184 4.62 -14.37 -0.86
C VAL A 184 3.81 -14.92 -2.03
N SER A 185 3.09 -16.02 -1.81
CA SER A 185 2.35 -16.77 -2.84
C SER A 185 0.98 -17.25 -2.35
N GLY A 186 0.14 -17.75 -3.27
CA GLY A 186 -1.20 -18.31 -2.96
C GLY A 186 -2.36 -17.51 -3.56
N ALA A 187 -3.57 -18.06 -3.50
CA ALA A 187 -4.80 -17.35 -3.90
C ALA A 187 -5.23 -16.24 -2.91
N GLY A 188 -4.68 -16.23 -1.70
CA GLY A 188 -4.95 -15.30 -0.62
C GLY A 188 -4.32 -13.92 -0.82
N GLY A 189 -4.52 -13.02 0.14
CA GLY A 189 -4.11 -11.62 0.04
C GLY A 189 -3.49 -11.06 1.32
N LEU A 190 -3.06 -9.80 1.26
CA LEU A 190 -2.49 -9.07 2.39
C LEU A 190 -3.35 -7.84 2.71
N ALA A 191 -3.52 -7.54 3.99
CA ALA A 191 -4.22 -6.36 4.47
C ALA A 191 -3.32 -5.56 5.42
N LYS A 192 -2.97 -4.32 5.08
CA LYS A 192 -2.11 -3.45 5.87
C LYS A 192 -2.95 -2.43 6.65
N THR A 193 -3.01 -2.56 7.98
CA THR A 193 -3.90 -1.77 8.85
C THR A 193 -3.15 -0.91 9.87
N GLY A 194 -2.00 -1.37 10.37
CA GLY A 194 -1.29 -0.73 11.49
C GLY A 194 -0.64 0.60 11.12
N ALA A 195 -0.10 1.33 12.10
CA ALA A 195 0.58 2.61 11.86
C ALA A 195 1.97 2.45 11.21
N GLY A 196 2.66 1.33 11.48
CA GLY A 196 3.99 1.07 10.92
C GLY A 196 3.98 0.80 9.42
N SER A 197 5.15 0.47 8.84
CA SER A 197 5.25 0.12 7.42
C SER A 197 5.19 -1.40 7.17
N LEU A 198 4.72 -1.81 5.99
CA LEU A 198 4.90 -3.15 5.43
C LEU A 198 5.81 -3.04 4.21
N SER A 199 7.01 -3.59 4.29
CA SER A 199 7.94 -3.67 3.16
C SER A 199 7.86 -5.04 2.50
N LEU A 200 7.46 -5.08 1.21
CA LEU A 200 7.39 -6.30 0.40
C LEU A 200 8.57 -6.33 -0.56
N SER A 201 9.62 -7.10 -0.22
CA SER A 201 10.89 -7.04 -0.96
C SER A 201 10.93 -7.97 -2.18
N GLY A 202 10.22 -9.10 -2.11
CA GLY A 202 10.22 -10.12 -3.16
C GLY A 202 9.31 -9.82 -4.36
N ALA A 203 9.54 -10.53 -5.45
CA ALA A 203 8.59 -10.66 -6.55
C ALA A 203 7.49 -11.66 -6.15
N ASN A 204 6.35 -11.13 -5.72
CA ASN A 204 5.29 -11.91 -5.10
C ASN A 204 4.28 -12.42 -6.14
N THR A 205 3.60 -13.53 -5.83
CA THR A 205 2.64 -14.18 -6.73
C THR A 205 1.30 -14.46 -6.05
N PHE A 206 0.99 -13.77 -4.95
CA PHE A 206 -0.32 -13.90 -4.31
C PHE A 206 -1.42 -13.20 -5.13
N ALA A 207 -2.61 -13.79 -5.19
CA ALA A 207 -3.67 -13.35 -6.11
C ALA A 207 -4.85 -12.63 -5.43
N GLY A 208 -4.97 -12.70 -4.11
CA GLY A 208 -6.08 -12.10 -3.35
C GLY A 208 -5.99 -10.58 -3.17
N GLY A 209 -4.93 -9.96 -3.67
CA GLY A 209 -4.72 -8.50 -3.64
C GLY A 209 -4.06 -7.97 -2.37
N LEU A 210 -3.78 -6.66 -2.39
CA LEU A 210 -3.14 -5.91 -1.32
C LEU A 210 -4.05 -4.77 -0.89
N ALA A 211 -4.70 -4.90 0.27
CA ALA A 211 -5.51 -3.84 0.88
C ALA A 211 -4.65 -3.00 1.83
N ILE A 212 -4.76 -1.68 1.77
CA ILE A 212 -3.95 -0.73 2.53
C ILE A 212 -4.90 0.32 3.14
N SER A 213 -5.23 0.15 4.42
CA SER A 213 -6.14 1.04 5.16
C SER A 213 -5.45 1.84 6.26
N GLY A 214 -4.17 1.58 6.55
CA GLY A 214 -3.39 2.35 7.50
C GLY A 214 -1.87 2.19 7.33
N GLY A 215 -1.12 3.16 7.85
CA GLY A 215 0.34 3.20 7.72
C GLY A 215 0.80 3.23 6.26
N THR A 216 1.94 2.58 5.98
CA THR A 216 2.56 2.58 4.65
C THR A 216 2.81 1.16 4.14
N ALA A 217 2.53 0.90 2.86
CA ALA A 217 3.03 -0.27 2.13
C ALA A 217 4.16 0.18 1.18
N ILE A 218 5.32 -0.46 1.27
CA ILE A 218 6.51 -0.14 0.49
C ILE A 218 6.79 -1.32 -0.47
N LEU A 219 6.75 -1.03 -1.76
CA LEU A 219 6.99 -2.03 -2.81
C LEU A 219 8.48 -2.12 -3.12
N GLY A 220 9.03 -3.33 -3.00
CA GLY A 220 10.43 -3.72 -3.21
C GLY A 220 10.76 -4.27 -4.60
N ALA A 221 9.74 -4.63 -5.37
CA ALA A 221 9.79 -5.05 -6.77
C ALA A 221 8.52 -4.65 -7.51
N ASP A 222 8.50 -4.70 -8.85
CA ASP A 222 7.30 -4.43 -9.64
C ASP A 222 6.17 -5.43 -9.33
N ALA A 223 6.53 -6.70 -9.09
CA ALA A 223 5.60 -7.75 -8.68
C ALA A 223 5.40 -7.84 -7.15
N ALA A 224 5.91 -6.88 -6.36
CA ALA A 224 5.72 -6.88 -4.90
C ALA A 224 4.24 -6.93 -4.44
N PRO A 225 3.26 -6.27 -5.08
CA PRO A 225 1.86 -6.33 -4.64
C PRO A 225 1.15 -7.63 -5.07
N GLY A 226 1.84 -8.60 -5.67
CA GLY A 226 1.23 -9.81 -6.22
C GLY A 226 0.49 -9.54 -7.54
N SER A 227 -0.42 -10.42 -7.91
CA SER A 227 -1.20 -10.32 -9.16
C SER A 227 -2.62 -9.77 -8.98
N GLY A 228 -3.08 -9.64 -7.73
CA GLY A 228 -4.42 -9.11 -7.40
C GLY A 228 -4.48 -7.58 -7.43
N SER A 229 -5.65 -7.00 -7.21
CA SER A 229 -5.79 -5.53 -7.13
C SER A 229 -5.14 -4.95 -5.88
N ILE A 230 -4.72 -3.68 -5.96
CA ILE A 230 -4.35 -2.88 -4.80
C ILE A 230 -5.57 -2.06 -4.37
N THR A 231 -5.89 -2.05 -3.08
CA THR A 231 -6.97 -1.23 -2.54
C THR A 231 -6.40 -0.23 -1.54
N LEU A 232 -6.59 1.07 -1.77
CA LEU A 232 -6.21 2.13 -0.82
C LEU A 232 -7.45 2.69 -0.14
N SER A 233 -7.52 2.60 1.19
CA SER A 233 -8.65 3.07 2.01
C SER A 233 -8.16 3.78 3.27
N GLY A 234 -7.26 4.76 3.11
CA GLY A 234 -6.72 5.60 4.18
C GLY A 234 -5.20 5.48 4.41
N GLY A 235 -4.55 4.45 3.86
CA GLY A 235 -3.09 4.30 3.98
C GLY A 235 -2.28 4.85 2.80
N THR A 236 -0.96 4.63 2.85
CA THR A 236 0.00 5.13 1.87
C THR A 236 0.68 4.00 1.09
N LEU A 237 0.75 4.13 -0.23
CA LEU A 237 1.56 3.30 -1.12
C LEU A 237 2.86 4.04 -1.47
N GLN A 238 3.98 3.33 -1.39
CA GLN A 238 5.31 3.83 -1.76
C GLN A 238 6.10 2.77 -2.53
N ALA A 239 7.15 3.22 -3.20
CA ALA A 239 8.16 2.37 -3.80
C ALA A 239 9.52 2.63 -3.15
N SER A 240 10.31 1.58 -2.95
CA SER A 240 11.69 1.67 -2.44
C SER A 240 12.69 2.15 -3.50
N GLY A 241 12.29 2.15 -4.76
CA GLY A 241 13.02 2.64 -5.92
C GLY A 241 12.04 2.83 -7.07
N ASN A 242 12.52 3.14 -8.28
CA ASN A 242 11.60 3.34 -9.41
C ASN A 242 10.85 2.04 -9.73
N ARG A 243 9.52 2.12 -9.84
CA ARG A 243 8.67 0.95 -10.12
C ARG A 243 7.54 1.24 -11.08
N THR A 244 7.14 0.19 -11.81
CA THR A 244 5.93 0.17 -12.63
C THR A 244 5.02 -0.93 -12.13
N ILE A 245 3.84 -0.53 -11.66
CA ILE A 245 2.84 -1.41 -11.10
C ILE A 245 1.65 -1.48 -12.05
N SER A 246 1.41 -2.67 -12.59
CA SER A 246 0.34 -2.94 -13.55
C SER A 246 -0.97 -3.35 -12.90
N ASN A 247 -0.99 -3.55 -11.58
CA ASN A 247 -2.17 -3.94 -10.84
C ASN A 247 -3.25 -2.86 -10.93
N PRO A 248 -4.54 -3.23 -11.06
CA PRO A 248 -5.62 -2.29 -10.85
C PRO A 248 -5.56 -1.70 -9.44
N VAL A 249 -5.84 -0.41 -9.32
CA VAL A 249 -5.88 0.31 -8.05
C VAL A 249 -7.32 0.77 -7.78
N SER A 250 -7.88 0.34 -6.65
CA SER A 250 -9.18 0.79 -6.17
C SER A 250 -8.98 1.70 -4.96
N ILE A 251 -9.59 2.88 -4.99
CA ILE A 251 -9.52 3.86 -3.90
C ILE A 251 -10.86 3.84 -3.17
N GLY A 252 -10.85 3.41 -1.91
CA GLY A 252 -12.03 3.36 -1.06
C GLY A 252 -12.44 4.73 -0.52
N GLY A 253 -13.52 4.75 0.27
CA GLY A 253 -14.08 6.00 0.84
C GLY A 253 -13.14 6.74 1.80
N GLY A 254 -12.12 6.07 2.36
CA GLY A 254 -11.06 6.71 3.14
C GLY A 254 -9.99 7.42 2.31
N GLY A 255 -10.09 7.38 0.98
CA GLY A 255 -9.06 7.88 0.07
C GLY A 255 -7.82 7.01 0.02
N GLY A 256 -6.81 7.45 -0.73
CA GLY A 256 -5.54 6.74 -0.86
C GLY A 256 -4.39 7.70 -1.08
N THR A 257 -3.24 7.43 -0.47
CA THR A 257 -2.04 8.24 -0.67
C THR A 257 -1.00 7.48 -1.46
N VAL A 258 -0.42 8.10 -2.49
CA VAL A 258 0.88 7.71 -3.05
C VAL A 258 1.92 8.68 -2.52
N GLY A 259 2.96 8.16 -1.88
CA GLY A 259 3.98 8.95 -1.19
C GLY A 259 5.41 8.57 -1.57
N GLY A 260 6.35 8.98 -0.71
CA GLY A 260 7.77 8.62 -0.84
C GLY A 260 8.55 9.54 -1.79
N SER A 261 9.82 9.17 -2.02
CA SER A 261 10.78 9.93 -2.83
C SER A 261 11.08 9.30 -4.19
N ALA A 262 10.70 8.04 -4.41
CA ALA A 262 10.93 7.32 -5.66
C ALA A 262 9.88 7.63 -6.74
N GLN A 263 10.15 7.23 -7.98
CA GLN A 263 9.14 7.19 -9.04
C GLN A 263 8.26 5.95 -8.89
N LEU A 264 6.94 6.15 -8.92
CA LEU A 264 5.96 5.07 -8.99
C LEU A 264 5.04 5.30 -10.18
N THR A 265 5.10 4.41 -11.15
CA THR A 265 4.17 4.37 -12.28
C THR A 265 3.05 3.39 -11.97
N LEU A 266 1.81 3.86 -12.00
CA LEU A 266 0.60 3.05 -11.94
C LEU A 266 0.04 2.94 -13.37
N SER A 267 0.28 1.81 -14.03
CA SER A 267 -0.16 1.57 -15.41
C SER A 267 -1.49 0.80 -15.49
N GLY A 268 -1.94 0.21 -14.37
CA GLY A 268 -3.28 -0.37 -14.26
C GLY A 268 -4.37 0.71 -14.08
N LEU A 269 -5.62 0.31 -14.28
CA LEU A 269 -6.79 1.18 -14.06
C LEU A 269 -6.86 1.64 -12.60
N ILE A 270 -7.08 2.93 -12.38
CA ILE A 270 -7.32 3.54 -11.08
C ILE A 270 -8.80 3.94 -10.99
N SER A 271 -9.48 3.54 -9.91
CA SER A 271 -10.93 3.76 -9.73
C SER A 271 -11.28 4.18 -8.30
N GLY A 272 -12.48 4.75 -8.10
CA GLY A 272 -13.05 4.98 -6.76
C GLY A 272 -12.94 6.43 -6.25
N GLY A 273 -12.49 6.60 -5.01
CA GLY A 273 -12.47 7.88 -4.29
C GLY A 273 -11.29 8.79 -4.61
N ALA A 274 -10.85 9.57 -3.60
CA ALA A 274 -9.81 10.58 -3.77
C ALA A 274 -8.39 9.99 -3.70
N LEU A 275 -7.60 10.17 -4.77
CA LEU A 275 -6.18 9.89 -4.83
C LEU A 275 -5.37 11.10 -4.36
N THR A 276 -4.45 10.90 -3.43
CA THR A 276 -3.55 11.94 -2.93
C THR A 276 -2.12 11.63 -3.28
N LYS A 277 -1.45 12.51 -4.02
CA LYS A 277 -0.01 12.50 -4.20
C LYS A 277 0.66 13.33 -3.12
N SER A 278 1.58 12.72 -2.38
CA SER A 278 2.43 13.34 -1.37
C SER A 278 3.90 12.93 -1.57
N GLY A 279 4.80 13.45 -0.73
CA GLY A 279 6.24 13.18 -0.84
C GLY A 279 6.89 13.85 -2.06
N SER A 280 8.22 13.83 -2.12
CA SER A 280 8.99 14.49 -3.18
C SER A 280 9.10 13.68 -4.48
N GLY A 281 8.71 12.40 -4.47
CA GLY A 281 8.81 11.52 -5.63
C GLY A 281 7.86 11.84 -6.77
N VAL A 282 7.92 11.02 -7.81
CA VAL A 282 7.08 11.13 -9.01
C VAL A 282 6.01 10.06 -8.99
N LEU A 283 4.74 10.42 -9.13
CA LEU A 283 3.67 9.48 -9.45
C LEU A 283 3.36 9.61 -10.95
N THR A 284 3.47 8.54 -11.71
CA THR A 284 2.97 8.50 -13.09
C THR A 284 1.66 7.74 -13.14
N ILE A 285 0.59 8.39 -13.60
CA ILE A 285 -0.70 7.78 -13.91
C ILE A 285 -0.66 7.42 -15.39
N GLY A 286 -0.42 6.14 -15.68
CA GLY A 286 -0.31 5.61 -17.04
C GLY A 286 -1.52 4.79 -17.49
N GLY A 287 -2.42 4.40 -16.57
CA GLY A 287 -3.66 3.73 -16.94
C GLY A 287 -4.60 4.66 -17.73
N ASP A 288 -5.28 4.12 -18.73
CA ASP A 288 -6.34 4.83 -19.47
C ASP A 288 -7.70 4.68 -18.78
N ASN A 289 -8.62 5.63 -19.00
CA ASN A 289 -10.01 5.62 -18.54
C ASN A 289 -10.18 5.51 -17.01
N ASN A 290 -9.29 6.14 -16.24
CA ASN A 290 -9.39 6.12 -14.79
C ASN A 290 -10.70 6.78 -14.32
N THR A 291 -11.28 6.27 -13.23
CA THR A 291 -12.60 6.69 -12.71
C THR A 291 -12.56 7.13 -11.26
N PHE A 292 -11.38 7.44 -10.72
CA PHE A 292 -11.26 7.98 -9.38
C PHE A 292 -11.79 9.42 -9.31
N SER A 293 -12.40 9.80 -8.20
CA SER A 293 -13.20 11.03 -8.11
C SER A 293 -12.38 12.31 -8.00
N THR A 294 -11.16 12.23 -7.48
CA THR A 294 -10.37 13.43 -7.13
C THR A 294 -8.88 13.12 -7.14
N LEU A 295 -8.07 14.03 -7.69
CA LEU A 295 -6.62 14.05 -7.57
C LEU A 295 -6.19 15.20 -6.65
N ASN A 296 -5.63 14.90 -5.48
CA ASN A 296 -4.96 15.88 -4.63
C ASN A 296 -3.45 15.85 -4.89
N VAL A 297 -2.88 16.98 -5.29
CA VAL A 297 -1.44 17.14 -5.58
C VAL A 297 -0.80 17.95 -4.45
N ASN A 298 -0.35 17.26 -3.39
CA ASN A 298 0.18 17.88 -2.17
C ASN A 298 1.71 18.03 -2.17
N GLY A 299 2.42 17.37 -3.09
CA GLY A 299 3.87 17.48 -3.20
C GLY A 299 4.48 16.58 -4.27
N GLY A 300 5.71 16.88 -4.66
CA GLY A 300 6.41 16.19 -5.76
C GLY A 300 5.71 16.41 -7.10
N THR A 301 5.86 15.47 -8.02
CA THR A 301 5.26 15.55 -9.37
C THR A 301 4.27 14.42 -9.59
N THR A 302 3.08 14.76 -10.09
CA THR A 302 2.16 13.81 -10.71
C THR A 302 2.28 13.96 -12.22
N VAL A 303 2.53 12.88 -12.93
CA VAL A 303 2.63 12.83 -14.39
C VAL A 303 1.38 12.12 -14.92
N LEU A 304 0.68 12.75 -15.87
CA LEU A 304 -0.39 12.13 -16.64
C LEU A 304 0.19 11.64 -17.98
N ASP A 305 0.36 10.33 -18.10
CA ASP A 305 1.01 9.66 -19.23
C ASP A 305 0.14 8.52 -19.76
N SER A 306 -1.16 8.76 -19.86
CA SER A 306 -2.10 7.81 -20.49
C SER A 306 -1.89 7.83 -22.01
N SER A 307 -2.14 6.70 -22.67
CA SER A 307 -1.97 6.59 -24.12
C SER A 307 -3.10 7.27 -24.88
N ALA A 308 -4.27 7.39 -24.25
CA ALA A 308 -5.50 7.90 -24.85
C ALA A 308 -5.89 9.34 -24.41
N GLY A 309 -5.12 10.00 -23.52
CA GLY A 309 -5.45 11.34 -23.05
C GLY A 309 -6.66 11.39 -22.11
N ASN A 310 -6.77 10.36 -21.27
CA ASN A 310 -7.85 10.16 -20.29
C ASN A 310 -7.27 9.55 -18.99
N ALA A 311 -6.13 10.08 -18.56
CA ALA A 311 -5.51 9.68 -17.29
C ALA A 311 -6.39 10.13 -16.12
N LEU A 312 -7.17 11.20 -16.30
CA LEU A 312 -8.21 11.64 -15.37
C LEU A 312 -9.60 11.36 -15.95
N ALA A 313 -10.58 11.19 -15.07
CA ALA A 313 -11.98 11.28 -15.50
C ALA A 313 -12.33 12.75 -15.76
N ASP A 314 -13.17 13.02 -16.76
CA ASP A 314 -13.64 14.38 -17.07
C ASP A 314 -14.34 15.07 -15.88
N SER A 315 -14.87 14.28 -14.94
CA SER A 315 -15.49 14.77 -13.71
C SER A 315 -14.55 14.83 -12.51
N ALA A 316 -13.31 14.32 -12.62
CA ALA A 316 -12.38 14.25 -11.51
C ALA A 316 -11.94 15.65 -11.08
N ALA A 317 -12.16 16.00 -9.82
CA ALA A 317 -11.63 17.24 -9.28
C ALA A 317 -10.11 17.15 -9.15
N VAL A 318 -9.39 18.25 -9.42
CA VAL A 318 -7.94 18.34 -9.23
C VAL A 318 -7.64 19.44 -8.22
N ASN A 319 -7.07 19.07 -7.09
CA ASN A 319 -6.77 19.99 -6.00
C ASN A 319 -5.25 20.14 -5.87
N PHE A 320 -4.72 21.34 -6.01
CA PHE A 320 -3.30 21.60 -5.76
C PHE A 320 -3.07 22.21 -4.39
N ASN A 321 -2.16 21.59 -3.64
CA ASN A 321 -1.75 22.01 -2.29
C ASN A 321 -0.21 22.17 -2.17
N GLY A 322 0.52 22.28 -3.29
CA GLY A 322 1.98 22.50 -3.27
C GLY A 322 2.84 21.58 -4.15
N GLY A 323 2.25 20.77 -5.04
CA GLY A 323 3.02 19.92 -5.98
C GLY A 323 2.97 20.40 -7.44
N THR A 324 3.50 19.54 -8.32
CA THR A 324 3.52 19.73 -9.78
C THR A 324 2.63 18.71 -10.47
N LEU A 325 1.84 19.14 -11.45
CA LEU A 325 1.17 18.24 -12.40
C LEU A 325 1.85 18.39 -13.76
N ASP A 326 2.41 17.31 -14.28
CA ASP A 326 3.00 17.17 -15.61
C ASP A 326 2.00 16.45 -16.53
N VAL A 327 1.69 17.01 -17.69
CA VAL A 327 0.63 16.51 -18.58
C VAL A 327 1.19 16.23 -19.97
N ARG A 328 1.23 14.95 -20.36
CA ARG A 328 1.90 14.48 -21.60
C ARG A 328 0.96 14.25 -22.78
N GLN A 329 -0.35 14.27 -22.54
CA GLN A 329 -1.40 14.18 -23.56
C GLN A 329 -2.48 15.23 -23.34
N ASN A 330 -3.38 15.40 -24.31
CA ASN A 330 -4.59 16.18 -24.07
C ASN A 330 -5.36 15.57 -22.91
N GLU A 331 -5.89 16.40 -22.02
CA GLU A 331 -6.58 15.93 -20.83
C GLU A 331 -7.75 16.86 -20.48
N THR A 332 -8.82 16.25 -19.99
CA THR A 332 -10.02 16.91 -19.48
C THR A 332 -10.23 16.49 -18.04
N ALA A 333 -10.46 17.49 -17.18
CA ALA A 333 -10.73 17.25 -15.77
C ALA A 333 -11.89 18.13 -15.30
N GLY A 334 -12.37 17.80 -14.11
CA GLY A 334 -13.45 18.52 -13.46
C GLY A 334 -12.97 19.86 -12.89
N VAL A 335 -13.35 20.11 -11.65
CA VAL A 335 -13.04 21.35 -10.95
C VAL A 335 -11.55 21.39 -10.61
N LEU A 336 -10.86 22.47 -10.98
CA LEU A 336 -9.55 22.82 -10.45
C LEU A 336 -9.73 23.56 -9.13
N THR A 337 -9.06 23.13 -8.06
CA THR A 337 -9.00 23.86 -6.79
C THR A 337 -7.56 24.23 -6.47
N LEU A 338 -7.33 25.50 -6.17
CA LEU A 338 -6.05 25.99 -5.67
C LEU A 338 -6.21 26.33 -4.18
N ALA A 339 -5.49 25.61 -3.33
CA ALA A 339 -5.44 25.90 -1.90
C ALA A 339 -4.28 26.84 -1.56
N SER A 340 -4.22 27.28 -0.30
CA SER A 340 -3.13 28.13 0.19
C SER A 340 -1.75 27.50 -0.05
N GLY A 341 -0.97 28.07 -0.97
CA GLY A 341 0.37 27.61 -1.34
C GLY A 341 0.73 27.96 -2.78
N SER A 342 1.98 27.74 -3.18
CA SER A 342 2.39 27.86 -4.58
C SER A 342 2.27 26.51 -5.26
N SER A 343 1.55 26.47 -6.38
CA SER A 343 1.34 25.25 -7.17
C SER A 343 1.86 25.45 -8.59
N THR A 344 2.44 24.39 -9.16
CA THR A 344 2.99 24.44 -10.52
C THR A 344 2.20 23.48 -11.42
N LEU A 345 1.70 23.99 -12.53
CA LEU A 345 1.23 23.19 -13.63
C LEU A 345 2.31 23.17 -14.70
N ALA A 346 2.87 21.99 -14.94
CA ALA A 346 3.79 21.74 -16.03
C ALA A 346 3.04 21.13 -17.21
N LEU A 347 3.04 21.84 -18.33
CA LEU A 347 2.63 21.29 -19.61
C LEU A 347 3.91 20.84 -20.33
N GLU A 348 4.57 19.81 -19.80
CA GLU A 348 5.83 19.30 -20.34
C GLU A 348 5.58 18.06 -21.21
N LEU A 349 6.38 17.95 -22.29
CA LEU A 349 6.38 16.88 -23.29
C LEU A 349 5.23 16.92 -24.31
N GLY A 350 5.59 17.39 -25.51
CA GLY A 350 4.75 17.40 -26.71
C GLY A 350 4.28 18.81 -27.04
N ALA A 351 4.48 19.22 -28.29
CA ALA A 351 3.93 20.46 -28.82
C ALA A 351 2.41 20.30 -29.01
N GLY A 352 1.62 21.33 -28.68
CA GLY A 352 0.18 21.37 -28.97
C GLY A 352 -0.72 20.61 -27.99
N ARG A 353 -0.31 20.40 -26.73
CA ARG A 353 -1.16 19.77 -25.71
C ARG A 353 -2.21 20.74 -25.18
N THR A 354 -3.37 20.19 -24.81
CA THR A 354 -4.48 20.92 -24.21
C THR A 354 -4.86 20.32 -22.87
N LEU A 355 -4.87 21.13 -21.82
CA LEU A 355 -5.48 20.78 -20.53
C LEU A 355 -6.72 21.64 -20.31
N THR A 356 -7.86 21.00 -20.04
CA THR A 356 -9.14 21.70 -19.82
C THR A 356 -9.73 21.34 -18.47
N PHE A 357 -10.13 22.36 -17.71
CA PHE A 357 -10.89 22.22 -16.47
C PHE A 357 -12.32 22.76 -16.64
N SER A 358 -13.29 22.08 -16.03
CA SER A 358 -14.71 22.46 -16.10
C SER A 358 -15.04 23.73 -15.30
N SER A 359 -14.31 23.96 -14.20
CA SER A 359 -14.39 25.19 -13.42
C SER A 359 -13.13 25.37 -12.55
N LEU A 360 -13.05 26.52 -11.89
CA LEU A 360 -12.00 26.82 -10.92
C LEU A 360 -12.63 27.25 -9.59
N VAL A 361 -12.08 26.76 -8.48
CA VAL A 361 -12.37 27.22 -7.12
C VAL A 361 -11.09 27.73 -6.48
N LEU A 362 -11.18 28.90 -5.86
CA LEU A 362 -10.06 29.58 -5.22
C LEU A 362 -10.24 29.54 -3.70
N ALA A 363 -9.37 28.80 -3.03
CA ALA A 363 -9.21 28.84 -1.59
C ALA A 363 -7.92 29.59 -1.16
N GLY A 364 -7.09 30.00 -2.13
CA GLY A 364 -5.84 30.75 -1.95
C GLY A 364 -4.76 30.28 -2.94
N GLY A 365 -3.55 30.85 -2.85
CA GLY A 365 -2.36 30.36 -3.57
C GLY A 365 -2.05 31.02 -4.92
N THR A 366 -0.94 30.62 -5.53
CA THR A 366 -0.47 31.10 -6.84
C THR A 366 -0.38 29.94 -7.83
N LEU A 367 -0.72 30.17 -9.10
CA LEU A 367 -0.57 29.19 -10.18
C LEU A 367 0.62 29.58 -11.06
N ALA A 368 1.63 28.72 -11.12
CA ALA A 368 2.72 28.83 -12.09
C ALA A 368 2.47 27.85 -13.24
N VAL A 369 2.43 28.36 -14.48
CA VAL A 369 2.35 27.55 -15.69
C VAL A 369 3.72 27.51 -16.36
N THR A 370 4.21 26.30 -16.62
CA THR A 370 5.47 26.03 -17.34
C THR A 370 5.16 25.25 -18.63
N GLY A 371 6.09 25.28 -19.60
CA GLY A 371 5.90 24.59 -20.88
C GLY A 371 4.91 25.25 -21.84
N HIS A 372 4.33 26.39 -21.46
CA HIS A 372 3.57 27.26 -22.37
C HIS A 372 4.52 27.98 -23.34
N GLY A 373 4.17 28.04 -24.64
CA GLY A 373 4.96 28.80 -25.61
C GLY A 373 4.46 28.68 -27.05
N GLY A 374 4.89 29.63 -27.89
CA GLY A 374 4.68 29.76 -29.34
C GLY A 374 3.89 31.01 -29.75
N GLY A 375 3.91 31.34 -31.05
CA GLY A 375 3.43 32.61 -31.59
C GLY A 375 1.99 32.54 -32.10
N PHE A 376 1.22 33.63 -31.91
CA PHE A 376 -0.14 33.73 -32.42
C PHE A 376 -0.23 33.44 -33.94
N GLY A 377 -1.17 32.61 -34.36
CA GLY A 377 -1.53 32.43 -35.78
C GLY A 377 -0.71 31.39 -36.57
N VAL A 378 0.26 30.71 -35.96
CA VAL A 378 0.78 29.45 -36.50
C VAL A 378 0.04 28.29 -35.85
N ALA A 379 -0.46 27.36 -36.68
CA ALA A 379 -1.16 26.18 -36.19
C ALA A 379 -0.24 25.31 -35.31
N SER A 380 -0.43 25.45 -33.99
CA SER A 380 -0.34 24.46 -32.89
C SER A 380 0.98 23.72 -32.62
N THR A 381 2.03 24.43 -32.21
CA THR A 381 3.08 23.85 -31.35
C THR A 381 2.84 24.09 -29.85
N ASP A 382 1.78 24.81 -29.52
CA ASP A 382 1.73 25.54 -28.26
C ASP A 382 0.89 24.78 -27.25
N ASN A 383 1.40 24.66 -26.03
CA ASN A 383 0.65 24.05 -24.95
C ASN A 383 -0.34 25.05 -24.36
N LYS A 384 -1.59 24.63 -24.26
CA LYS A 384 -2.74 25.46 -23.91
C LYS A 384 -3.41 24.98 -22.64
N LEU A 385 -3.85 25.96 -21.84
CA LEU A 385 -4.63 25.75 -20.64
C LEU A 385 -5.99 26.44 -20.80
N PHE A 386 -7.06 25.69 -20.59
CA PHE A 386 -8.43 26.18 -20.66
C PHE A 386 -9.14 26.03 -19.31
N VAL A 387 -9.89 27.06 -18.95
CA VAL A 387 -10.90 26.99 -17.89
C VAL A 387 -12.21 27.49 -18.48
N THR A 388 -13.26 26.68 -18.42
CA THR A 388 -14.55 27.01 -19.04
C THR A 388 -15.40 27.99 -18.23
N ALA A 389 -15.11 28.15 -16.93
CA ALA A 389 -15.77 29.13 -16.07
C ALA A 389 -15.05 30.49 -16.10
N ASP A 390 -15.78 31.60 -15.95
CA ASP A 390 -15.20 32.94 -15.80
C ASP A 390 -14.41 33.02 -14.48
N LEU A 391 -13.12 33.36 -14.59
CA LEU A 391 -12.19 33.37 -13.47
C LEU A 391 -12.21 34.64 -12.63
N GLY A 392 -12.81 35.73 -13.13
CA GLY A 392 -12.75 37.04 -12.49
C GLY A 392 -11.35 37.66 -12.48
N SER A 393 -11.28 38.99 -12.33
CA SER A 393 -10.02 39.75 -12.47
C SER A 393 -9.00 39.49 -11.35
N GLY A 394 -9.44 39.13 -10.15
CA GLY A 394 -8.55 38.94 -8.99
C GLY A 394 -7.62 37.73 -9.11
N PHE A 395 -8.06 36.64 -9.77
CA PHE A 395 -7.24 35.44 -9.93
C PHE A 395 -6.32 35.50 -11.13
N ILE A 396 -6.80 36.08 -12.23
CA ILE A 396 -6.03 36.24 -13.45
C ILE A 396 -4.69 36.97 -13.19
N ASP A 397 -4.66 37.85 -12.19
CA ASP A 397 -3.44 38.55 -11.76
C ASP A 397 -2.46 37.64 -10.96
N GLU A 398 -2.93 36.55 -10.35
CA GLU A 398 -2.13 35.56 -9.57
C GLU A 398 -1.63 34.37 -10.40
N VAL A 399 -2.03 34.29 -11.67
CA VAL A 399 -1.48 33.33 -12.64
C VAL A 399 -0.18 33.88 -13.21
N SER A 400 0.87 33.06 -13.18
CA SER A 400 2.17 33.38 -13.73
C SER A 400 2.58 32.38 -14.79
N PHE A 401 3.21 32.87 -15.85
CA PHE A 401 3.81 32.03 -16.88
C PHE A 401 5.32 32.18 -16.86
N THR A 402 6.01 31.06 -16.90
CA THR A 402 7.48 31.05 -16.85
C THR A 402 8.05 31.79 -18.05
N GLY A 403 8.95 32.75 -17.79
CA GLY A 403 9.66 33.50 -18.83
C GLY A 403 8.92 34.73 -19.39
N VAL A 404 7.68 34.99 -18.97
CA VAL A 404 6.87 36.10 -19.53
C VAL A 404 6.46 37.14 -18.47
N GLY A 405 6.34 36.73 -17.20
CA GLY A 405 6.00 37.58 -16.07
C GLY A 405 4.75 37.12 -15.34
N SER A 406 4.43 37.79 -14.23
CA SER A 406 3.16 37.61 -13.52
C SER A 406 2.04 38.32 -14.28
N ARG A 407 0.85 37.68 -14.32
CA ARG A 407 -0.43 38.08 -14.93
C ARG A 407 -0.80 37.30 -16.20
N ALA A 408 -2.07 36.92 -16.26
CA ALA A 408 -2.70 36.30 -17.41
C ALA A 408 -3.87 37.15 -17.95
N ILE A 409 -4.55 36.64 -18.95
CA ILE A 409 -5.92 36.97 -19.36
C ILE A 409 -6.66 35.67 -19.64
N GLN A 410 -7.98 35.69 -19.53
CA GLN A 410 -8.84 34.63 -20.04
C GLN A 410 -9.53 35.15 -21.31
N LEU A 411 -9.42 34.40 -22.40
CA LEU A 411 -10.14 34.69 -23.64
C LEU A 411 -11.61 34.22 -23.54
N ASP A 412 -12.47 34.70 -24.44
CA ASP A 412 -13.87 34.23 -24.53
C ASP A 412 -13.98 32.70 -24.80
N SER A 413 -12.91 32.09 -25.31
CA SER A 413 -12.77 30.63 -25.48
C SER A 413 -12.46 29.88 -24.18
N GLY A 414 -12.19 30.58 -23.09
CA GLY A 414 -11.69 30.02 -21.83
C GLY A 414 -10.17 29.80 -21.80
N GLU A 415 -9.45 30.11 -22.88
CA GLU A 415 -7.98 29.96 -22.95
C GLU A 415 -7.28 30.99 -22.07
N LEU A 416 -6.31 30.53 -21.27
CA LEU A 416 -5.43 31.38 -20.47
C LEU A 416 -4.17 31.74 -21.23
N VAL A 417 -3.88 33.05 -21.30
CA VAL A 417 -2.74 33.62 -22.05
C VAL A 417 -1.95 34.58 -21.16
N PRO A 418 -0.61 34.58 -21.18
CA PRO A 418 0.22 35.49 -20.38
C PRO A 418 0.14 36.96 -20.80
N VAL A 419 0.43 37.87 -19.86
CA VAL A 419 0.52 39.32 -20.08
C VAL A 419 1.85 39.87 -19.54
N PRO A 420 2.65 40.63 -20.33
CA PRO A 420 2.49 40.85 -21.77
C PRO A 420 2.60 39.53 -22.54
N GLU A 421 2.04 39.46 -23.75
CA GLU A 421 2.19 38.24 -24.55
C GLU A 421 3.67 37.91 -24.76
N PRO A 422 4.05 36.62 -24.84
CA PRO A 422 5.44 36.23 -25.04
C PRO A 422 5.89 36.81 -26.37
N THR A 423 6.86 37.71 -26.34
CA THR A 423 7.32 38.43 -27.52
C THR A 423 8.09 37.50 -28.45
N ALA A 424 7.37 36.69 -29.24
CA ALA A 424 7.87 36.19 -30.51
C ALA A 424 7.81 37.35 -31.51
N ILE A 425 8.78 38.26 -31.39
CA ILE A 425 9.14 39.32 -32.33
C ILE A 425 7.97 40.24 -32.74
N ALA A 426 7.95 41.42 -32.12
CA ALA A 426 7.17 42.59 -32.52
C ALA A 426 7.55 43.14 -33.93
N SER A 427 7.79 42.29 -34.93
CA SER A 427 8.20 42.70 -36.29
C SER A 427 7.32 42.19 -37.42
N ALA A 428 6.09 41.70 -37.16
CA ALA A 428 5.20 41.32 -38.27
C ALA A 428 3.80 41.99 -38.27
N PHE A 429 3.24 42.40 -37.13
CA PHE A 429 1.96 43.14 -37.14
C PHE A 429 1.98 44.29 -36.14
N GLY A 430 1.97 45.50 -36.70
CA GLY A 430 2.26 46.73 -36.01
C GLY A 430 1.28 47.14 -34.92
N LEU A 431 1.74 48.15 -34.19
CA LEU A 431 1.15 48.98 -33.12
C LEU A 431 -0.39 49.21 -33.13
N LEU A 432 -1.13 48.92 -34.21
CA LEU A 432 -2.59 49.08 -34.30
C LEU A 432 -3.39 47.93 -33.64
N GLY A 433 -2.85 46.71 -33.56
CA GLY A 433 -3.56 45.58 -32.91
C GLY A 433 -3.70 45.74 -31.40
N PHE A 434 -2.66 46.30 -30.76
CA PHE A 434 -2.57 46.53 -29.31
C PHE A 434 -3.65 47.48 -28.77
N ALA A 435 -4.04 48.49 -29.55
CA ALA A 435 -5.06 49.47 -29.14
C ALA A 435 -6.50 48.94 -29.32
N LEU A 436 -6.75 48.18 -30.39
CA LEU A 436 -8.08 47.61 -30.67
C LEU A 436 -8.42 46.47 -29.70
N TRP A 437 -7.42 45.68 -29.29
CA TRP A 437 -7.57 44.59 -28.35
C TRP A 437 -7.86 45.07 -26.91
N ARG A 438 -7.14 46.10 -26.42
CA ARG A 438 -7.48 46.77 -25.15
C ARG A 438 -8.88 47.38 -25.12
N PHE A 439 -9.41 47.78 -26.28
CA PHE A 439 -10.77 48.33 -26.39
C PHE A 439 -11.85 47.24 -26.32
N ARG A 440 -11.57 46.03 -26.82
CA ARG A 440 -12.51 44.90 -26.77
C ARG A 440 -12.60 44.29 -25.36
N ALA A 441 -11.46 44.08 -24.70
CA ALA A 441 -11.42 43.56 -23.32
C ALA A 441 -12.12 44.49 -22.30
N LYS A 442 -11.96 45.81 -22.42
CA LYS A 442 -12.66 46.78 -21.55
C LYS A 442 -14.16 46.89 -21.83
N ARG A 443 -14.61 46.60 -23.05
CA ARG A 443 -16.04 46.68 -23.40
C ARG A 443 -16.84 45.49 -22.88
N ASN A 444 -16.18 44.34 -22.67
CA ASN A 444 -16.81 43.14 -22.12
C ASN A 444 -16.85 43.15 -20.56
N GLN A 445 -15.93 43.85 -19.88
CA GLN A 445 -15.99 44.05 -18.42
C GLN A 445 -17.01 45.13 -17.98
N ALA A 446 -17.54 45.92 -18.91
CA ALA A 446 -18.51 46.98 -18.63
C ALA A 446 -19.97 46.57 -18.97
N ALA A 447 -20.20 45.31 -19.31
CA ALA A 447 -21.51 44.80 -19.74
C ALA A 447 -22.05 43.64 -18.88
N ALA A 448 -21.49 43.42 -17.68
CA ALA A 448 -22.05 42.53 -16.65
C ALA A 448 -22.44 43.34 -15.42
#